data_AF-A0A843D546-F1
#
_entry.id   AF-A0A843D546-F1
#
_cell.length_a   1.000
_cell.length_b   1.000
_cell.length_c   1.000
_cell.angle_alpha   90.00
_cell.angle_beta   90.00
_cell.angle_gamma   90.00
#
_symmetry.space_group_name_H-M   'P 1'
#
loop_
_entity.id
_entity.type
_entity.pdbx_description
1 polymer ?
#
loop_
_entity_poly.entity_id
_entity_poly.type
_entity_poly.pdbx_seq_one_letter_code
_entity_poly.pdbx_strand_id
1 'polypeptide(L)'
;MTGLKLGTQCPIGKFIEHKIIQLNPDAPNKTTNCCGTAISFAVKESEIPALIEYAVDFIKKDSYSEDAVMAVFQGLEIPKELADFGWSCKSILYKPEDAIKVAEDNGVQIISLFGNNKGVIGAVAAIGCFDMGEKAAGVPSDFE
;
A
#
# COMPACT_ATOMS: atom_id res chain seq x y z
N MET A 1 -12.45 -7.73 -4.18
CA MET A 1 -11.32 -6.97 -3.62
C MET A 1 -10.04 -7.56 -4.18
N THR A 2 -9.35 -6.84 -5.05
CA THR A 2 -8.20 -7.33 -5.85
C THR A 2 -7.03 -7.81 -4.98
N GLY A 3 -6.71 -7.09 -3.90
CA GLY A 3 -5.61 -7.48 -3.00
C GLY A 3 -5.79 -8.83 -2.31
N LEU A 4 -6.98 -9.12 -1.76
CA LEU A 4 -7.25 -10.42 -1.14
C LEU A 4 -7.21 -11.57 -2.16
N LYS A 5 -7.72 -11.36 -3.39
CA LYS A 5 -7.61 -12.34 -4.46
C LYS A 5 -6.14 -12.62 -4.82
N LEU A 6 -5.33 -11.57 -4.96
CA LEU A 6 -3.89 -11.68 -5.22
C LEU A 6 -3.21 -12.50 -4.11
N GLY A 7 -3.44 -12.13 -2.85
CA GLY A 7 -2.93 -12.85 -1.68
C GLY A 7 -3.25 -14.34 -1.72
N THR A 8 -4.51 -14.68 -1.97
CA THR A 8 -5.00 -16.07 -1.92
C THR A 8 -4.68 -16.91 -3.15
N GLN A 9 -4.44 -16.29 -4.31
CA GLN A 9 -4.20 -17.00 -5.57
C GLN A 9 -2.72 -17.03 -5.97
N CYS A 10 -1.87 -16.21 -5.34
CA CYS A 10 -0.45 -16.19 -5.65
C CYS A 10 0.21 -17.53 -5.29
N PRO A 11 0.85 -18.21 -6.25
CA PRO A 11 1.52 -19.48 -6.00
C PRO A 11 2.93 -19.29 -5.41
N ILE A 12 3.39 -18.05 -5.22
CA ILE A 12 4.76 -17.71 -4.83
C ILE A 12 4.77 -17.21 -3.38
N GLY A 13 5.62 -17.81 -2.56
CA GLY A 13 5.65 -17.53 -1.13
C GLY A 13 4.39 -18.02 -0.40
N LYS A 14 4.26 -17.59 0.85
CA LYS A 14 3.13 -17.91 1.72
C LYS A 14 2.45 -16.61 2.10
N PHE A 15 1.20 -16.43 1.66
CA PHE A 15 0.35 -15.34 2.10
C PHE A 15 0.17 -15.36 3.62
N ILE A 16 0.37 -14.21 4.27
CA ILE A 16 0.30 -14.06 5.72
C ILE A 16 -0.96 -13.29 6.11
N GLU A 17 -1.08 -12.05 5.63
CA GLU A 17 -2.10 -11.12 6.09
C GLU A 17 -2.57 -10.22 4.96
N HIS A 18 -3.84 -9.83 5.04
CA HIS A 18 -4.46 -8.81 4.20
C HIS A 18 -5.07 -7.74 5.10
N LYS A 19 -4.80 -6.47 4.78
CA LYS A 19 -5.26 -5.32 5.54
C LYS A 19 -5.92 -4.29 4.63
N ILE A 20 -7.00 -3.72 5.14
CA ILE A 20 -7.72 -2.60 4.56
C ILE A 20 -7.26 -1.36 5.31
N ILE A 21 -6.79 -0.35 4.58
CA ILE A 21 -6.26 0.87 5.15
C ILE A 21 -7.17 2.03 4.77
N GLN A 22 -7.88 2.56 5.76
CA GLN A 22 -8.68 3.77 5.57
C GLN A 22 -7.77 4.99 5.67
N LEU A 23 -7.76 5.84 4.66
CA LEU A 23 -7.06 7.13 4.70
C LEU A 23 -8.06 8.26 4.92
N ASN A 24 -7.58 9.50 4.86
CA ASN A 24 -8.37 10.70 5.09
C ASN A 24 -9.64 10.69 4.21
N PRO A 25 -10.88 10.77 4.75
CA PRO A 25 -12.17 10.80 4.03
C PRO A 25 -12.57 12.19 3.48
N ASP A 26 -11.76 13.24 3.75
CA ASP A 26 -11.93 14.60 3.22
C ASP A 26 -10.95 15.06 2.10
N ALA A 27 -9.83 14.36 1.83
CA ALA A 27 -8.96 14.70 0.69
C ALA A 27 -9.68 14.87 -0.68
N PRO A 28 -9.28 15.84 -1.52
CA PRO A 28 -10.07 16.29 -2.68
C PRO A 28 -9.98 15.40 -3.94
N ASN A 29 -8.92 14.59 -4.09
CA ASN A 29 -8.65 13.78 -5.30
C ASN A 29 -8.71 12.28 -4.98
N LYS A 30 -9.91 11.74 -4.77
CA LYS A 30 -10.08 10.37 -4.28
C LYS A 30 -10.90 9.48 -5.18
N THR A 31 -10.64 8.18 -5.03
CA THR A 31 -11.62 7.13 -5.31
C THR A 31 -12.70 7.14 -4.22
N THR A 32 -13.90 6.64 -4.49
CA THR A 32 -15.12 6.80 -3.67
C THR A 32 -14.95 6.59 -2.15
N ASN A 33 -13.96 5.79 -1.69
CA ASN A 33 -13.73 5.50 -0.26
C ASN A 33 -12.33 5.88 0.28
N CYS A 34 -11.40 6.42 -0.53
CA CYS A 34 -10.00 6.69 -0.11
C CYS A 34 -9.35 5.56 0.71
N CYS A 35 -9.48 4.34 0.22
CA CYS A 35 -9.05 3.15 0.91
C CYS A 35 -7.92 2.47 0.14
N GLY A 36 -6.82 2.15 0.83
CA GLY A 36 -5.75 1.29 0.34
C GLY A 36 -5.99 -0.17 0.71
N THR A 37 -5.30 -1.07 0.02
CA THR A 37 -5.21 -2.48 0.39
C THR A 37 -3.74 -2.86 0.44
N ALA A 38 -3.33 -3.54 1.51
CA ALA A 38 -2.00 -4.09 1.66
C ALA A 38 -2.07 -5.58 1.98
N ILE A 39 -1.09 -6.33 1.51
CA ILE A 39 -0.96 -7.76 1.72
C ILE A 39 0.51 -8.08 2.02
N SER A 40 0.75 -9.10 2.84
CA SER A 40 2.10 -9.56 3.17
C SER A 40 2.30 -11.04 2.83
N PHE A 41 3.55 -11.37 2.50
CA PHE A 41 3.97 -12.71 2.14
C PHE A 41 5.26 -13.06 2.88
N ALA A 42 5.38 -14.32 3.32
CA ALA A 42 6.66 -14.94 3.65
C ALA A 42 7.20 -15.57 2.37
N VAL A 43 8.34 -15.10 1.87
CA VAL A 43 8.91 -15.52 0.59
C VAL A 43 10.43 -15.62 0.72
N LYS A 44 11.06 -16.52 -0.04
CA LYS A 44 12.52 -16.59 -0.12
C LYS A 44 13.04 -15.40 -0.93
N GLU A 45 14.21 -14.89 -0.57
CA GLU A 45 14.84 -13.75 -1.29
C GLU A 45 14.93 -13.98 -2.80
N SER A 46 15.26 -15.19 -3.23
CA SER A 46 15.35 -15.57 -4.64
C SER A 46 14.03 -15.50 -5.41
N GLU A 47 12.89 -15.54 -4.71
CA GLU A 47 11.54 -15.57 -5.29
C GLU A 47 10.85 -14.19 -5.24
N ILE A 48 11.45 -13.20 -4.55
CA ILE A 48 10.89 -11.84 -4.44
C ILE A 48 10.62 -11.21 -5.82
N PRO A 49 11.54 -11.26 -6.81
CA PRO A 49 11.26 -10.67 -8.13
C PRO A 49 10.05 -11.31 -8.81
N ALA A 50 9.92 -12.64 -8.71
CA ALA A 50 8.81 -13.38 -9.32
C ALA A 50 7.47 -13.08 -8.63
N LEU A 51 7.48 -12.90 -7.30
CA LEU A 51 6.29 -12.47 -6.55
C LEU A 51 5.83 -11.08 -6.99
N ILE A 52 6.77 -10.13 -7.11
CA ILE A 52 6.48 -8.76 -7.56
C ILE A 52 5.92 -8.77 -8.98
N GLU A 53 6.54 -9.52 -9.90
CA GLU A 53 6.08 -9.65 -11.28
C GLU A 53 4.67 -10.24 -11.36
N TYR A 54 4.41 -11.33 -10.62
CA TYR A 54 3.08 -11.91 -10.51
C TYR A 54 2.06 -10.89 -10.00
N ALA A 55 2.40 -10.14 -8.96
CA ALA A 55 1.52 -9.13 -8.38
C ALA A 55 1.19 -8.01 -9.38
N VAL A 56 2.19 -7.51 -10.11
CA VAL A 56 2.01 -6.51 -11.18
C VAL A 56 1.03 -7.02 -12.24
N ASP A 57 1.26 -8.22 -12.75
CA ASP A 57 0.43 -8.82 -13.78
C ASP A 57 -0.99 -9.10 -13.31
N PHE A 58 -1.14 -9.55 -12.07
CA PHE A 58 -2.44 -9.82 -11.46
C PHE A 58 -3.26 -8.53 -11.34
N ILE A 59 -2.66 -7.47 -10.77
CA ILE A 59 -3.37 -6.19 -10.59
C ILE A 59 -3.70 -5.57 -11.94
N LYS A 60 -2.80 -5.63 -12.94
CA LYS A 60 -3.09 -5.14 -14.29
C LYS A 60 -4.30 -5.82 -14.94
N LYS A 61 -4.51 -7.12 -14.67
CA LYS A 61 -5.62 -7.90 -15.23
C LYS A 61 -6.94 -7.70 -14.47
N ASP A 62 -6.91 -7.53 -13.16
CA ASP A 62 -8.11 -7.43 -12.30
C ASP A 62 -8.51 -5.98 -11.97
N SER A 63 -7.61 -5.00 -12.14
CA SER A 63 -7.88 -3.58 -11.87
C SER A 63 -8.70 -2.94 -12.99
N TYR A 64 -9.79 -2.27 -12.60
CA TYR A 64 -10.57 -1.39 -13.47
C TYR A 64 -10.07 0.06 -13.48
N SER A 65 -9.06 0.39 -12.65
CA SER A 65 -8.49 1.73 -12.55
C SER A 65 -7.15 1.79 -13.30
N GLU A 66 -7.03 2.79 -14.19
CA GLU A 66 -5.78 3.17 -14.85
C GLU A 66 -4.85 3.97 -13.93
N ASP A 67 -5.26 4.30 -12.71
CA ASP A 67 -4.48 5.11 -11.76
C ASP A 67 -3.79 4.27 -10.66
N ALA A 68 -3.77 2.95 -10.82
CA ALA A 68 -3.26 2.03 -9.80
C ALA A 68 -1.73 2.11 -9.64
N VAL A 69 -1.30 2.28 -8.39
CA VAL A 69 0.10 2.27 -7.98
C VAL A 69 0.28 1.17 -6.94
N MET A 70 1.34 0.38 -7.07
CA MET A 70 1.76 -0.61 -6.10
C MET A 70 3.01 -0.12 -5.37
N ALA A 71 3.04 -0.27 -4.04
CA ALA A 71 4.24 -0.07 -3.24
C ALA A 71 4.68 -1.41 -2.67
N VAL A 72 5.99 -1.68 -2.67
CA VAL A 72 6.57 -2.92 -2.16
C VAL A 72 7.61 -2.56 -1.11
N PHE A 73 7.46 -3.15 0.08
CA PHE A 73 8.41 -3.04 1.16
C PHE A 73 8.91 -4.43 1.53
N GLN A 74 10.22 -4.56 1.72
CA GLN A 74 10.87 -5.79 2.13
C GLN A 74 11.43 -5.61 3.54
N GLY A 75 10.81 -6.25 4.52
CA GLY A 75 11.19 -6.12 5.91
C GLY A 75 10.27 -6.92 6.82
N LEU A 76 10.62 -6.98 8.10
CA LEU A 76 9.83 -7.67 9.13
C LEU A 76 8.95 -6.70 9.92
N GLU A 77 9.39 -5.45 10.06
CA GLU A 77 8.71 -4.40 10.82
C GLU A 77 8.68 -3.12 9.98
N ILE A 78 7.56 -2.40 10.01
CA ILE A 78 7.46 -1.11 9.34
C ILE A 78 8.30 -0.04 10.08
N PRO A 79 9.23 0.64 9.39
CA PRO A 79 10.01 1.73 9.95
C PRO A 79 9.13 2.84 10.54
N LYS A 80 9.58 3.45 11.65
CA LYS A 80 8.81 4.50 12.34
C LYS A 80 8.44 5.67 11.42
N GLU A 81 9.34 6.07 10.53
CA GLU A 81 9.09 7.17 9.59
C GLU A 81 7.94 6.85 8.61
N LEU A 82 7.89 5.63 8.08
CA LEU A 82 6.77 5.15 7.27
C LEU A 82 5.47 5.09 8.09
N ALA A 83 5.54 4.61 9.33
CA ALA A 83 4.38 4.57 10.21
C ALA A 83 3.84 5.97 10.52
N ASP A 84 4.71 6.92 10.87
CA ASP A 84 4.34 8.31 11.11
C ASP A 84 3.73 8.94 9.85
N PHE A 85 4.33 8.70 8.68
CA PHE A 85 3.80 9.16 7.40
C PHE A 85 2.40 8.57 7.11
N GLY A 86 2.23 7.26 7.25
CA GLY A 86 0.95 6.58 7.05
C GLY A 86 -0.14 7.12 7.99
N TRP A 87 0.19 7.33 9.26
CA TRP A 87 -0.74 7.88 10.24
C TRP A 87 -1.12 9.32 9.88
N SER A 88 -0.14 10.16 9.57
CA SER A 88 -0.37 11.57 9.19
C SER A 88 -1.20 11.72 7.92
N CYS A 89 -1.08 10.79 6.94
CA CYS A 89 -1.92 10.77 5.75
C CYS A 89 -3.42 10.59 6.02
N LYS A 90 -3.80 10.19 7.25
CA LYS A 90 -5.21 10.07 7.66
C LYS A 90 -5.84 11.44 8.01
N SER A 91 -5.04 12.50 8.20
CA SER A 91 -5.53 13.85 8.54
C SER A 91 -4.90 14.97 7.70
N ILE A 92 -3.69 14.78 7.18
CA ILE A 92 -2.92 15.78 6.41
C ILE A 92 -2.98 15.48 4.91
N LEU A 93 -3.05 16.53 4.10
CA LEU A 93 -2.96 16.44 2.64
C LEU A 93 -1.50 16.61 2.19
N TYR A 94 -0.90 15.51 1.73
CA TYR A 94 0.45 15.48 1.17
C TYR A 94 0.46 15.67 -0.34
N LYS A 95 1.63 16.01 -0.87
CA LYS A 95 1.89 15.96 -2.31
C LYS A 95 2.52 14.61 -2.70
N PRO A 96 2.41 14.19 -3.97
CA PRO A 96 3.05 12.97 -4.45
C PRO A 96 4.55 12.91 -4.18
N GLU A 97 5.24 14.06 -4.25
CA GLU A 97 6.69 14.14 -4.02
C GLU A 97 7.07 13.79 -2.57
N ASP A 98 6.23 14.13 -1.60
CA ASP A 98 6.46 13.79 -0.19
C ASP A 98 6.43 12.26 0.01
N ALA A 99 5.47 11.58 -0.63
CA ALA A 99 5.35 10.12 -0.57
C ALA A 99 6.52 9.42 -1.26
N ILE A 100 6.97 9.94 -2.41
CA ILE A 100 8.14 9.40 -3.14
C ILE A 100 9.39 9.52 -2.27
N LYS A 101 9.61 10.68 -1.65
CA LYS A 101 10.77 10.89 -0.79
C LYS A 101 10.78 9.93 0.41
N VAL A 102 9.66 9.83 1.13
CA VAL A 102 9.54 8.91 2.29
C VAL A 102 9.77 7.46 1.85
N ALA A 103 9.27 7.08 0.67
CA ALA A 103 9.48 5.75 0.12
C ALA A 103 10.97 5.48 -0.18
N GLU A 104 11.65 6.41 -0.85
CA GLU A 104 13.09 6.31 -1.15
C GLU A 104 13.94 6.21 0.11
N ASP A 105 13.69 7.08 1.09
CA ASP A 105 14.42 7.13 2.36
C ASP A 105 14.26 5.83 3.19
N ASN A 106 13.19 5.06 2.95
CA ASN A 106 12.85 3.84 3.69
C ASN A 106 12.90 2.54 2.85
N GLY A 107 13.44 2.59 1.63
CA GLY A 107 13.59 1.40 0.79
C GLY A 107 12.27 0.80 0.27
N VAL A 108 11.23 1.62 0.13
CA VAL A 108 9.95 1.22 -0.48
C VAL A 108 10.04 1.41 -1.98
N GLN A 109 9.84 0.32 -2.72
CA GLN A 109 9.78 0.36 -4.18
C GLN A 109 8.38 0.80 -4.63
N ILE A 110 8.32 1.83 -5.48
CA ILE A 110 7.07 2.30 -6.10
C ILE A 110 6.99 1.78 -7.53
N ILE A 111 5.86 1.16 -7.88
CA ILE A 111 5.58 0.60 -9.21
C ILE A 111 4.29 1.20 -9.75
N SER A 112 4.41 2.06 -10.76
CA SER A 112 3.26 2.54 -11.54
C SER A 112 2.80 1.46 -12.52
N LEU A 113 1.55 1.04 -12.40
CA LEU A 113 1.04 -0.06 -13.23
C LEU A 113 0.63 0.40 -14.63
N PHE A 114 0.22 1.66 -14.78
CA PHE A 114 -0.34 2.18 -16.03
C PHE A 114 0.26 3.53 -16.44
N GLY A 115 1.42 3.90 -15.89
CA GLY A 115 2.17 5.09 -16.30
C GLY A 115 1.80 6.39 -15.59
N ASN A 116 0.93 6.34 -14.58
CA ASN A 116 0.65 7.48 -13.71
C ASN A 116 0.87 7.15 -12.22
N ASN A 117 1.03 8.19 -11.41
CA ASN A 117 1.40 8.09 -9.99
C ASN A 117 0.34 8.66 -9.05
N LYS A 118 -0.92 8.81 -9.49
CA LYS A 118 -1.96 9.46 -8.66
C LYS A 118 -2.22 8.69 -7.36
N GLY A 119 -2.06 7.37 -7.37
CA GLY A 119 -2.20 6.51 -6.19
C GLY A 119 -0.98 6.42 -5.26
N VAL A 120 0.12 7.15 -5.52
CA VAL A 120 1.40 6.93 -4.82
C VAL A 120 1.31 7.20 -3.32
N ILE A 121 0.62 8.27 -2.92
CA ILE A 121 0.44 8.62 -1.49
C ILE A 121 -0.28 7.48 -0.77
N GLY A 122 -1.37 6.97 -1.37
CA GLY A 122 -2.16 5.90 -0.78
C GLY A 122 -1.39 4.58 -0.71
N ALA A 123 -0.60 4.26 -1.73
CA ALA A 123 0.22 3.06 -1.76
C ALA A 123 1.31 3.07 -0.68
N VAL A 124 2.03 4.19 -0.52
CA VAL A 124 3.08 4.34 0.50
C VAL A 124 2.48 4.41 1.90
N ALA A 125 1.38 5.17 2.08
CA ALA A 125 0.68 5.24 3.36
C ALA A 125 0.11 3.88 3.81
N ALA A 126 -0.32 3.03 2.86
CA ALA A 126 -0.79 1.68 3.15
C ALA A 126 0.30 0.78 3.73
N ILE A 127 1.56 0.91 3.25
CA ILE A 127 2.72 0.26 3.88
C ILE A 127 2.92 0.79 5.29
N GLY A 128 2.93 2.13 5.46
CA GLY A 128 3.09 2.76 6.76
C GLY A 128 2.05 2.31 7.81
N CYS A 129 0.81 2.11 7.39
CA CYS A 129 -0.28 1.69 8.27
C CYS A 129 -0.33 0.18 8.52
N PHE A 130 0.54 -0.63 7.90
CA PHE A 130 0.39 -2.08 7.90
C PHE A 130 0.42 -2.69 9.30
N ASP A 131 1.29 -2.21 10.18
CA ASP A 131 1.46 -2.76 11.54
C ASP A 131 0.57 -2.07 12.60
N MET A 132 -0.36 -1.20 12.20
CA MET A 132 -1.14 -0.39 13.15
C MET A 132 -2.35 -1.10 13.79
N GLY A 133 -2.56 -2.39 13.51
CA GLY A 133 -3.72 -3.13 14.02
C GLY A 133 -5.05 -2.49 13.60
N GLU A 134 -5.97 -2.31 14.55
CA GLU A 134 -7.30 -1.70 14.30
C GLU A 134 -7.20 -0.26 13.79
N LYS A 135 -6.14 0.47 14.17
CA LYS A 135 -5.89 1.85 13.71
C LYS A 135 -5.64 1.96 12.21
N ALA A 136 -5.30 0.86 11.54
CA ALA A 136 -5.19 0.86 10.09
C ALA A 136 -6.55 1.11 9.41
N ALA A 137 -7.64 0.61 10.00
CA ALA A 137 -8.99 0.66 9.43
C ALA A 137 -9.79 1.93 9.78
N GLY A 138 -9.31 2.74 10.74
CA GLY A 138 -9.96 4.00 11.14
C GLY A 138 -9.10 5.22 10.87
N VAL A 139 -9.68 6.40 11.08
CA VAL A 139 -8.98 7.70 11.08
C VAL A 139 -8.82 8.22 12.51
N PRO A 140 -7.97 9.24 12.78
CA PRO A 140 -7.71 9.69 14.14
C PRO A 140 -8.96 9.99 14.98
N SER A 141 -10.01 10.57 14.38
CA SER A 141 -11.28 10.89 15.04
C SER A 141 -12.09 9.66 15.49
N ASP A 142 -11.80 8.46 14.97
CA ASP A 142 -12.50 7.23 15.35
C ASP A 142 -11.98 6.65 16.68
N PHE A 143 -10.85 7.15 17.19
CA PHE A 143 -10.15 6.65 18.38
C PHE A 143 -10.05 7.68 19.51
N GLU A 144 -10.80 8.78 19.41
CA GLU A 144 -10.94 9.81 20.46
C GLU A 144 -11.93 9.40 21.55
#